data_AF-K1XLG5-F1
#
_entry.id   AF-K1XLG5-F1
#
_cell.length_a   1.000
_cell.length_b   1.000
_cell.length_c   1.000
_cell.angle_alpha   90.00
_cell.angle_beta   90.00
_cell.angle_gamma   90.00
#
_symmetry.space_group_name_H-M   'P 1'
#
loop_
_entity.id
_entity.type
_entity.pdbx_description
1 polymer ?
#
loop_
_entity_poly.entity_id
_entity_poly.type
_entity_poly.pdbx_seq_one_letter_code
_entity_poly.pdbx_strand_id
1 'polypeptide(L)'
;MEQIKKYKSIMVPIILGIFLIWEFWYYNSVSSKYEGVAANIGNALEELKFYIKDPSKAPGDKQLSEIIDYKNNLETLLKQYNYTYKRMANTELSLKLLEFKEKLTELDEKYSKFKIPIPKGIGFKEYQGFTVPQTGEMKYLSRQLHFIIQMIDLLIENNVDAITDIKRVSIENISSTLTKKEMFKAYFINFSFKIGFKNFLNFWDTILTYPSMIMVKDLKIKSNFVPGENTLEGQLITVEMQLCLVEYDE
;
A
#
# COMPACT_ATOMS: atom_id res chain seq x y z
N MET A 1 21.87 -20.28 -29.97
CA MET A 1 20.94 -19.88 -28.88
C MET A 1 21.61 -19.74 -27.51
N GLU A 2 22.69 -20.47 -27.19
CA GLU A 2 23.37 -20.35 -25.89
C GLU A 2 24.11 -19.01 -25.67
N GLN A 3 24.69 -18.41 -26.71
CA GLN A 3 25.40 -17.13 -26.58
C GLN A 3 24.47 -15.94 -26.24
N ILE A 4 23.20 -15.98 -26.66
CA ILE A 4 22.19 -14.94 -26.35
C ILE A 4 21.74 -15.02 -24.88
N LYS A 5 21.64 -16.24 -24.31
CA LYS A 5 21.37 -16.44 -22.88
C LYS A 5 22.53 -15.92 -22.01
N LYS A 6 23.77 -16.13 -22.45
CA LYS A 6 24.97 -15.66 -21.75
C LYS A 6 25.09 -14.13 -21.77
N TYR A 7 24.71 -13.49 -22.88
CA TYR A 7 24.67 -12.02 -23.01
C TYR A 7 23.57 -11.38 -22.14
N LYS A 8 22.37 -11.95 -22.06
CA LYS A 8 21.29 -11.47 -21.16
C LYS A 8 21.65 -11.61 -19.68
N SER A 9 22.36 -12.68 -19.30
CA SER A 9 22.79 -12.93 -17.91
C SER A 9 23.74 -11.86 -17.36
N ILE A 10 24.58 -11.27 -18.23
CA ILE A 10 25.58 -10.26 -17.84
C ILE A 10 25.05 -8.83 -17.99
N MET A 11 24.14 -8.58 -18.96
CA MET A 11 23.60 -7.23 -19.18
C MET A 11 22.67 -6.76 -18.04
N VAL A 12 21.87 -7.65 -17.46
CA VAL A 12 20.91 -7.28 -16.39
C VAL A 12 21.60 -6.76 -15.12
N PRO A 13 22.66 -7.41 -14.58
CA PRO A 13 23.43 -6.89 -13.45
C PRO A 13 24.11 -5.55 -13.74
N ILE A 14 24.57 -5.33 -14.97
CA ILE A 14 25.23 -4.08 -15.37
C ILE A 14 24.22 -2.93 -15.45
N ILE A 15 23.05 -3.18 -16.03
CA ILE A 15 21.95 -2.20 -16.09
C ILE A 15 21.46 -1.87 -14.67
N LEU A 16 21.32 -2.87 -13.80
CA LEU A 16 20.99 -2.67 -12.38
C LEU A 16 22.08 -1.90 -11.64
N GLY A 17 23.35 -2.18 -11.89
CA GLY A 17 24.47 -1.45 -11.31
C GLY A 17 24.48 0.03 -11.72
N ILE A 18 24.22 0.32 -13.00
CA ILE A 18 24.10 1.70 -13.50
C ILE A 18 22.87 2.40 -12.90
N PHE A 19 21.75 1.69 -12.77
CA PHE A 19 20.53 2.22 -12.14
C PHE A 19 20.74 2.53 -10.66
N LEU A 20 21.41 1.64 -9.91
CA LEU A 20 21.76 1.85 -8.50
C LEU A 20 22.73 3.02 -8.30
N ILE A 21 23.71 3.19 -9.22
CA ILE A 21 24.61 4.35 -9.18
C ILE A 21 23.83 5.63 -9.50
N TRP A 22 22.94 5.60 -10.49
CA TRP A 22 22.11 6.76 -10.83
C TRP A 22 21.16 7.13 -9.69
N GLU A 23 20.54 6.16 -9.02
CA GLU A 23 19.73 6.38 -7.82
C GLU A 23 20.57 6.84 -6.63
N PHE A 24 21.80 6.33 -6.44
CA PHE A 24 22.71 6.81 -5.39
C PHE A 24 23.12 8.28 -5.63
N TRP A 25 23.39 8.66 -6.87
CA TRP A 25 23.65 10.05 -7.24
C TRP A 25 22.40 10.93 -7.15
N TYR A 26 21.24 10.41 -7.53
CA TYR A 26 19.96 11.09 -7.36
C TYR A 26 19.67 11.29 -5.86
N TYR A 27 19.87 10.26 -5.04
CA TYR A 27 19.73 10.30 -3.58
C TYR A 27 20.72 11.28 -2.95
N ASN A 28 21.98 11.34 -3.38
CA ASN A 28 22.95 12.32 -2.88
C ASN A 28 22.65 13.76 -3.35
N SER A 29 22.14 13.93 -4.57
CA SER A 29 21.70 15.22 -5.11
C SER A 29 20.42 15.73 -4.43
N VAL A 30 19.51 14.81 -4.12
CA VAL A 30 18.32 15.05 -3.31
C VAL A 30 18.75 15.32 -1.87
N SER A 31 19.60 14.51 -1.24
CA SER A 31 20.08 14.72 0.13
C SER A 31 20.82 16.04 0.30
N SER A 32 21.68 16.45 -0.65
CA SER A 32 22.37 17.75 -0.57
C SER A 32 21.44 18.95 -0.74
N LYS A 33 20.46 18.85 -1.66
CA LYS A 33 19.38 19.85 -1.78
C LYS A 33 18.52 19.87 -0.51
N TYR A 34 18.33 18.72 0.14
CA TYR A 34 17.51 18.58 1.33
C TYR A 34 18.21 19.07 2.60
N GLU A 35 19.51 18.81 2.76
CA GLU A 35 20.32 19.41 3.84
C GLU A 35 20.37 20.93 3.68
N GLY A 36 20.45 21.44 2.46
CA GLY A 36 20.36 22.87 2.17
C GLY A 36 19.03 23.49 2.60
N VAL A 37 17.90 22.82 2.36
CA VAL A 37 16.57 23.29 2.80
C VAL A 37 16.43 23.26 4.33
N ALA A 38 16.90 22.20 4.99
CA ALA A 38 16.88 22.11 6.46
C ALA A 38 17.78 23.18 7.12
N ALA A 39 18.97 23.42 6.56
CA ALA A 39 19.88 24.46 7.01
C ALA A 39 19.26 25.86 6.82
N ASN A 40 18.62 26.11 5.68
CA ASN A 40 17.94 27.39 5.42
C ASN A 40 16.76 27.63 6.38
N ILE A 41 15.95 26.61 6.67
CA ILE A 41 14.86 26.71 7.66
C ILE A 41 15.44 26.91 9.08
N GLY A 42 16.52 26.22 9.43
CA GLY A 42 17.23 26.39 10.70
C GLY A 42 17.76 27.80 10.90
N ASN A 43 18.44 28.34 9.90
CA ASN A 43 18.96 29.72 9.91
C ASN A 43 17.83 30.75 10.05
N ALA A 44 16.72 30.57 9.30
CA ALA A 44 15.55 31.44 9.42
C ALA A 44 14.90 31.37 10.82
N LEU A 45 14.87 30.19 11.47
CA LEU A 45 14.38 30.05 12.84
C LEU A 45 15.30 30.72 13.87
N GLU A 46 16.62 30.69 13.67
CA GLU A 46 17.57 31.42 14.52
C GLU A 46 17.43 32.93 14.37
N GLU A 47 17.27 33.41 13.15
CA GLU A 47 17.03 34.82 12.85
C GLU A 47 15.70 35.31 13.47
N LEU A 48 14.63 34.51 13.40
CA LEU A 48 13.36 34.84 14.06
C LEU A 48 13.46 34.85 15.59
N LYS A 49 14.27 33.97 16.20
CA LYS A 49 14.53 34.02 17.65
C LYS A 49 15.22 35.31 18.07
N PHE A 50 16.06 35.87 17.20
CA PHE A 50 16.71 37.16 17.43
C PHE A 50 15.68 38.31 17.43
N TYR A 51 14.75 38.33 16.47
CA TYR A 51 13.69 39.36 16.42
C TYR A 51 12.66 39.25 17.53
N ILE A 52 12.38 38.05 18.05
CA ILE A 52 11.52 37.87 19.22
C ILE A 52 12.17 38.45 20.48
N LYS A 53 13.51 38.37 20.59
CA LYS A 53 14.26 38.96 21.71
C LYS A 53 14.44 40.46 21.58
N ASP A 54 14.53 40.98 20.35
CA ASP A 54 14.68 42.40 20.06
C ASP A 54 13.79 42.81 18.87
N PRO A 55 12.49 43.10 19.12
CA PRO A 55 11.51 43.41 18.08
C PRO A 55 11.86 44.66 17.26
N SER A 56 12.70 45.56 17.81
CA SER A 56 13.14 46.79 17.14
C SER A 56 14.06 46.55 15.93
N LYS A 57 14.60 45.33 15.81
CA LYS A 57 15.48 44.91 14.72
C LYS A 57 14.77 44.11 13.63
N ALA A 58 13.45 43.90 13.75
CA ALA A 58 12.69 43.17 12.75
C ALA A 58 12.63 43.95 11.42
N PRO A 59 12.70 43.26 10.27
CA PRO A 59 12.57 43.91 8.97
C PRO A 59 11.11 44.37 8.72
N GLY A 60 10.89 45.70 8.76
CA GLY A 60 9.61 46.37 8.46
C GLY A 60 8.67 46.51 9.68
N ASP A 61 7.44 47.01 9.45
CA ASP A 61 6.38 47.18 10.46
C ASP A 61 5.68 45.86 10.85
N LYS A 62 6.40 44.74 10.90
CA LYS A 62 5.81 43.44 11.23
C LYS A 62 5.49 43.35 12.71
N GLN A 63 4.25 43.01 13.03
CA GLN A 63 3.84 42.81 14.42
C GLN A 63 4.46 41.52 15.00
N LEU A 64 4.80 41.54 16.28
CA LEU A 64 5.42 40.40 16.98
C LEU A 64 4.59 39.11 16.86
N SER A 65 3.27 39.22 16.79
CA SER A 65 2.34 38.11 16.55
C SER A 65 2.59 37.41 15.21
N GLU A 66 2.79 38.18 14.12
CA GLU A 66 3.07 37.62 12.79
C GLU A 66 4.43 36.91 12.75
N ILE A 67 5.42 37.42 13.49
CA ILE A 67 6.74 36.79 13.63
C ILE A 67 6.63 35.46 14.38
N ILE A 68 5.80 35.39 15.43
CA ILE A 68 5.55 34.17 16.21
C ILE A 68 4.79 33.13 15.37
N ASP A 69 3.75 33.53 14.64
CA ASP A 69 2.98 32.64 13.77
C ASP A 69 3.84 32.08 12.64
N TYR A 70 4.67 32.91 12.03
CA TYR A 70 5.62 32.49 10.99
C TYR A 70 6.65 31.49 11.54
N LYS A 71 7.17 31.73 12.76
CA LYS A 71 8.06 30.78 13.44
C LYS A 71 7.37 29.43 13.70
N ASN A 72 6.14 29.42 14.22
CA ASN A 72 5.40 28.19 14.51
C ASN A 72 5.12 27.37 13.22
N ASN A 73 4.82 28.07 12.13
CA ASN A 73 4.65 27.45 10.81
C ASN A 73 5.97 26.82 10.30
N LEU A 74 7.10 27.51 10.45
CA LEU A 74 8.42 26.97 10.09
C LEU A 74 8.85 25.80 10.97
N GLU A 75 8.56 25.81 12.28
CA GLU A 75 8.83 24.67 13.16
C GLU A 75 7.97 23.45 12.79
N THR A 76 6.73 23.67 12.36
CA THR A 76 5.82 22.61 11.90
C THR A 76 6.31 22.02 10.58
N LEU A 77 6.70 22.87 9.63
CA LEU A 77 7.34 22.48 8.38
C LEU A 77 8.62 21.68 8.63
N LEU A 78 9.51 22.15 9.52
CA LEU A 78 10.75 21.44 9.85
C LEU A 78 10.50 20.08 10.50
N LYS A 79 9.46 19.95 11.35
CA LYS A 79 9.05 18.67 11.93
C LYS A 79 8.52 17.70 10.88
N GLN A 80 7.63 18.15 10.00
CA GLN A 80 7.09 17.34 8.90
C GLN A 80 8.18 16.94 7.90
N TYR A 81 9.11 17.86 7.65
CA TYR A 81 10.28 17.67 6.80
C TYR A 81 11.22 16.61 7.38
N ASN A 82 11.62 16.74 8.65
CA ASN A 82 12.47 15.78 9.33
C ASN A 82 11.80 14.41 9.50
N TYR A 83 10.49 14.37 9.68
CA TYR A 83 9.73 13.11 9.75
C TYR A 83 9.75 12.37 8.40
N THR A 84 9.49 13.08 7.30
CA THR A 84 9.55 12.52 5.94
C THR A 84 10.98 12.12 5.56
N TYR A 85 11.97 12.97 5.84
CA TYR A 85 13.38 12.73 5.54
C TYR A 85 13.96 11.58 6.36
N LYS A 86 13.72 11.50 7.68
CA LYS A 86 14.16 10.35 8.50
C LYS A 86 13.51 9.03 8.07
N ARG A 87 12.30 9.07 7.49
CA ARG A 87 11.64 7.89 6.93
C ARG A 87 12.21 7.48 5.57
N MET A 88 12.60 8.44 4.73
CA MET A 88 13.32 8.18 3.47
C MET A 88 14.77 7.70 3.72
N ALA A 89 15.44 8.23 4.75
CA ALA A 89 16.81 7.87 5.14
C ALA A 89 16.93 6.51 5.84
N ASN A 90 15.80 5.88 6.18
CA ASN A 90 15.79 4.49 6.62
C ASN A 90 15.82 3.59 5.38
N THR A 91 17.03 3.39 4.84
CA THR A 91 17.30 2.67 3.58
C THR A 91 16.57 1.32 3.49
N GLU A 92 16.46 0.59 4.60
CA GLU A 92 15.74 -0.68 4.65
C GLU A 92 14.22 -0.54 4.41
N LEU A 93 13.59 0.50 4.97
CA LEU A 93 12.16 0.76 4.75
C LEU A 93 11.89 1.25 3.33
N SER A 94 12.76 2.13 2.82
CA SER A 94 12.69 2.63 1.45
C SER A 94 12.86 1.50 0.43
N LEU A 95 13.80 0.58 0.65
CA LEU A 95 13.98 -0.62 -0.17
C LEU A 95 12.74 -1.53 -0.12
N LYS A 96 12.22 -1.86 1.07
CA LYS A 96 11.01 -2.68 1.21
C LYS A 96 9.78 -2.05 0.53
N LEU A 97 9.66 -0.73 0.56
CA LEU A 97 8.57 -0.02 -0.12
C LEU A 97 8.74 -0.09 -1.64
N LEU A 98 9.96 0.04 -2.15
CA LEU A 98 10.24 -0.10 -3.57
C LEU A 98 9.92 -1.52 -4.05
N GLU A 99 10.42 -2.54 -3.35
CA GLU A 99 10.11 -3.95 -3.62
C GLU A 99 8.60 -4.21 -3.62
N PHE A 100 7.87 -3.59 -2.68
CA PHE A 100 6.42 -3.70 -2.62
C PHE A 100 5.73 -3.06 -3.85
N LYS A 101 6.18 -1.88 -4.28
CA LYS A 101 5.66 -1.19 -5.47
C LYS A 101 5.97 -1.95 -6.77
N GLU A 102 7.18 -2.48 -6.89
CA GLU A 102 7.59 -3.34 -8.00
C GLU A 102 6.67 -4.56 -8.06
N LYS A 103 6.48 -5.24 -6.94
CA LYS A 103 5.59 -6.40 -6.85
C LYS A 103 4.14 -6.08 -7.23
N LEU A 104 3.60 -4.93 -6.82
CA LEU A 104 2.26 -4.51 -7.26
C LEU A 104 2.19 -4.32 -8.78
N THR A 105 3.23 -3.76 -9.38
CA THR A 105 3.33 -3.55 -10.84
C THR A 105 3.41 -4.89 -11.57
N GLU A 106 4.26 -5.81 -11.10
CA GLU A 106 4.36 -7.17 -11.62
C GLU A 106 3.04 -7.94 -11.55
N LEU A 107 2.26 -7.74 -10.48
CA LEU A 107 0.95 -8.37 -10.32
C LEU A 107 -0.08 -7.76 -11.26
N ASP A 108 -0.12 -6.42 -11.42
CA ASP A 108 -0.98 -5.78 -12.42
C ASP A 108 -0.66 -6.33 -13.83
N GLU A 109 0.61 -6.51 -14.17
CA GLU A 109 1.03 -7.13 -15.43
C GLU A 109 0.66 -8.63 -15.51
N LYS A 110 0.90 -9.41 -14.45
CA LYS A 110 0.53 -10.84 -14.35
C LYS A 110 -0.97 -11.00 -14.61
N TYR A 111 -1.80 -10.23 -13.91
CA TYR A 111 -3.24 -10.35 -13.97
C TYR A 111 -3.84 -9.75 -15.24
N SER A 112 -3.20 -8.76 -15.86
CA SER A 112 -3.64 -8.24 -17.16
C SER A 112 -3.58 -9.27 -18.31
N LYS A 113 -2.79 -10.33 -18.16
CA LYS A 113 -2.69 -11.44 -19.13
C LYS A 113 -3.91 -12.36 -19.10
N PHE A 114 -4.68 -12.35 -18.01
CA PHE A 114 -5.92 -13.10 -17.92
C PHE A 114 -7.03 -12.34 -18.63
N LYS A 115 -7.98 -13.05 -19.25
CA LYS A 115 -9.18 -12.43 -19.86
C LYS A 115 -10.23 -12.02 -18.82
N ILE A 116 -9.84 -11.92 -17.55
CA ILE A 116 -10.70 -11.66 -16.40
C ILE A 116 -10.41 -10.23 -15.93
N PRO A 117 -11.41 -9.33 -15.87
CA PRO A 117 -11.24 -8.01 -15.30
C PRO A 117 -10.84 -8.10 -13.82
N ILE A 118 -9.73 -7.46 -13.45
CA ILE A 118 -9.22 -7.37 -12.06
C ILE A 118 -8.84 -5.90 -11.80
N PRO A 119 -9.19 -5.31 -10.64
CA PRO A 119 -8.91 -3.91 -10.37
C PRO A 119 -7.40 -3.66 -10.20
N LYS A 120 -6.90 -2.61 -10.87
CA LYS A 120 -5.49 -2.18 -10.77
C LYS A 120 -5.10 -1.85 -9.34
N GLY A 121 -3.85 -2.19 -8.99
CA GLY A 121 -3.30 -1.97 -7.65
C GLY A 121 -3.90 -2.86 -6.58
N ILE A 122 -4.91 -3.68 -6.89
CA ILE A 122 -5.35 -4.82 -6.09
C ILE A 122 -5.63 -4.46 -4.62
N GLY A 123 -6.28 -3.32 -4.40
CA GLY A 123 -6.60 -2.79 -3.07
C GLY A 123 -5.51 -1.92 -2.42
N PHE A 124 -4.38 -1.68 -3.10
CA PHE A 124 -3.25 -0.84 -2.64
C PHE A 124 -3.01 0.39 -3.52
N LYS A 125 -4.05 0.87 -4.22
CA LYS A 125 -3.94 2.01 -5.14
C LYS A 125 -3.33 3.27 -4.50
N GLU A 126 -3.60 3.51 -3.21
CA GLU A 126 -3.02 4.63 -2.47
C GLU A 126 -1.48 4.59 -2.39
N TYR A 127 -0.87 3.40 -2.44
CA TYR A 127 0.58 3.21 -2.38
C TYR A 127 1.26 3.13 -3.74
N GLN A 128 0.51 3.19 -4.86
CA GLN A 128 1.10 3.33 -6.19
C GLN A 128 1.67 4.74 -6.43
N GLY A 129 1.21 5.74 -5.66
CA GLY A 129 1.67 7.13 -5.72
C GLY A 129 2.80 7.45 -4.72
N PHE A 130 2.74 8.67 -4.17
CA PHE A 130 3.75 9.19 -3.24
C PHE A 130 3.51 8.80 -1.76
N THR A 131 2.44 8.07 -1.47
CA THR A 131 2.09 7.67 -0.09
C THR A 131 3.12 6.69 0.46
N VAL A 132 3.66 7.00 1.63
CA VAL A 132 4.63 6.14 2.34
C VAL A 132 3.96 5.56 3.60
N PRO A 133 3.84 4.23 3.72
CA PRO A 133 3.22 3.58 4.89
C PRO A 133 4.05 3.73 6.15
N GLN A 134 3.39 3.89 7.30
CA GLN A 134 4.02 4.19 8.58
C GLN A 134 5.04 3.12 8.99
N THR A 135 6.03 3.51 9.79
CA THR A 135 7.06 2.59 10.28
C THR A 135 6.40 1.43 11.03
N GLY A 136 6.57 0.20 10.53
CA GLY A 136 5.95 -1.01 11.08
C GLY A 136 4.71 -1.53 10.33
N GLU A 137 4.04 -0.70 9.52
CA GLU A 137 2.88 -1.12 8.72
C GLU A 137 3.26 -2.05 7.58
N MET A 138 4.50 -1.95 7.07
CA MET A 138 4.94 -2.74 5.91
C MET A 138 4.80 -4.25 6.10
N LYS A 139 5.02 -4.79 7.32
CA LYS A 139 4.80 -6.22 7.60
C LYS A 139 3.34 -6.61 7.36
N TYR A 140 2.41 -5.77 7.81
CA TYR A 140 0.98 -5.99 7.65
C TYR A 140 0.54 -5.83 6.21
N LEU A 141 1.01 -4.79 5.51
CA LEU A 141 0.69 -4.56 4.10
C LEU A 141 1.18 -5.71 3.22
N SER A 142 2.40 -6.18 3.43
CA SER A 142 2.95 -7.36 2.74
C SER A 142 2.11 -8.61 3.02
N ARG A 143 1.63 -8.80 4.25
CA ARG A 143 0.76 -9.95 4.59
C ARG A 143 -0.63 -9.85 3.94
N GLN A 144 -1.24 -8.66 3.98
CA GLN A 144 -2.50 -8.38 3.27
C GLN A 144 -2.35 -8.63 1.76
N LEU A 145 -1.25 -8.20 1.16
CA LEU A 145 -0.99 -8.40 -0.27
C LEU A 145 -0.86 -9.90 -0.58
N HIS A 146 -0.12 -10.64 0.23
CA HIS A 146 -0.01 -12.09 0.07
C HIS A 146 -1.37 -12.79 0.15
N PHE A 147 -2.18 -12.44 1.15
CA PHE A 147 -3.52 -12.98 1.30
C PHE A 147 -4.42 -12.64 0.10
N ILE A 148 -4.36 -11.40 -0.38
CA ILE A 148 -5.10 -10.96 -1.57
C ILE A 148 -4.71 -11.79 -2.80
N ILE A 149 -3.41 -12.00 -3.04
CA ILE A 149 -2.91 -12.80 -4.17
C ILE A 149 -3.47 -14.22 -4.10
N GLN A 150 -3.43 -14.85 -2.92
CA GLN A 150 -3.98 -16.19 -2.73
C GLN A 150 -5.47 -16.24 -3.06
N MET A 151 -6.25 -15.25 -2.60
CA MET A 151 -7.70 -15.22 -2.88
C MET A 151 -8.00 -14.97 -4.36
N ILE A 152 -7.22 -14.12 -5.04
CA ILE A 152 -7.36 -13.90 -6.48
C ILE A 152 -7.04 -15.17 -7.26
N ASP A 153 -5.91 -15.81 -6.94
CA ASP A 153 -5.50 -17.04 -7.62
C ASP A 153 -6.57 -18.15 -7.41
N LEU A 154 -7.12 -18.29 -6.19
CA LEU A 154 -8.25 -19.21 -5.92
C LEU A 154 -9.52 -18.87 -6.70
N LEU A 155 -9.87 -17.58 -6.81
CA LEU A 155 -11.03 -17.15 -7.60
C LEU A 155 -10.83 -17.47 -9.09
N ILE A 156 -9.62 -17.27 -9.62
CA ILE A 156 -9.27 -17.61 -11.00
C ILE A 156 -9.34 -19.12 -11.24
N GLU A 157 -8.79 -19.93 -10.32
CA GLU A 157 -8.87 -21.40 -10.37
C GLU A 157 -10.31 -21.91 -10.37
N ASN A 158 -11.20 -21.18 -9.69
CA ASN A 158 -12.64 -21.45 -9.68
C ASN A 158 -13.41 -20.75 -10.82
N ASN A 159 -12.74 -20.29 -11.87
CA ASN A 159 -13.37 -19.67 -13.06
C ASN A 159 -14.26 -18.46 -12.72
N VAL A 160 -13.74 -17.52 -11.92
CA VAL A 160 -14.36 -16.21 -11.72
C VAL A 160 -14.47 -15.44 -13.05
N ASP A 161 -15.59 -14.77 -13.28
CA ASP A 161 -15.82 -13.99 -14.50
C ASP A 161 -15.20 -12.60 -14.42
N ALA A 162 -15.27 -11.95 -13.26
CA ALA A 162 -14.66 -10.65 -13.02
C ALA A 162 -14.46 -10.39 -11.52
N ILE A 163 -13.33 -9.82 -11.14
CA ILE A 163 -13.13 -9.19 -9.84
C ILE A 163 -13.36 -7.69 -10.03
N THR A 164 -14.37 -7.15 -9.38
CA THR A 164 -14.83 -5.77 -9.60
C THR A 164 -14.24 -4.79 -8.59
N ASP A 165 -13.99 -5.22 -7.36
CA ASP A 165 -13.45 -4.36 -6.31
C ASP A 165 -12.67 -5.18 -5.28
N ILE A 166 -11.60 -4.59 -4.76
CA ILE A 166 -10.79 -5.14 -3.66
C ILE A 166 -10.47 -3.97 -2.74
N LYS A 167 -10.96 -4.01 -1.51
CA LYS A 167 -10.77 -2.95 -0.51
C LYS A 167 -10.21 -3.51 0.77
N ARG A 168 -9.11 -2.95 1.24
CA ARG A 168 -8.52 -3.29 2.53
C ARG A 168 -9.20 -2.48 3.63
N VAL A 169 -9.36 -3.09 4.79
CA VAL A 169 -9.71 -2.35 6.00
C VAL A 169 -8.41 -1.87 6.64
N SER A 170 -8.34 -0.57 6.95
CA SER A 170 -7.16 0.02 7.62
C SER A 170 -6.91 -0.65 8.97
N ILE A 171 -5.63 -0.81 9.31
CA ILE A 171 -5.16 -1.47 10.53
C ILE A 171 -5.66 -0.75 11.79
N GLU A 172 -5.77 0.58 11.73
CA GLU A 172 -6.27 1.41 12.83
C GLU A 172 -7.70 1.00 13.27
N ASN A 173 -8.52 0.55 12.31
CA ASN A 173 -9.90 0.15 12.54
C ASN A 173 -10.06 -1.29 13.07
N ILE A 174 -8.98 -2.06 13.16
CA ILE A 174 -9.00 -3.47 13.59
C ILE A 174 -8.82 -3.58 15.11
N SER A 175 -8.17 -2.58 15.73
CA SER A 175 -7.72 -2.60 17.13
C SER A 175 -8.84 -2.64 18.18
N SER A 176 -10.09 -2.30 17.83
CA SER A 176 -11.15 -2.05 18.81
C SER A 176 -12.15 -3.19 19.02
N THR A 177 -12.20 -4.20 18.15
CA THR A 177 -13.34 -5.15 18.14
C THR A 177 -13.03 -6.62 18.48
N LEU A 178 -11.76 -7.05 18.52
CA LEU A 178 -11.45 -8.49 18.58
C LEU A 178 -10.45 -8.98 19.64
N THR A 179 -9.79 -8.12 20.40
CA THR A 179 -8.68 -8.58 21.26
C THR A 179 -8.78 -8.09 22.70
N LYS A 180 -9.52 -8.84 23.54
CA LYS A 180 -9.22 -8.90 24.99
C LYS A 180 -7.98 -9.75 25.32
N LYS A 181 -7.36 -10.37 24.30
CA LYS A 181 -6.06 -11.08 24.37
C LYS A 181 -5.30 -10.82 23.07
N GLU A 182 -4.12 -10.23 23.16
CA GLU A 182 -3.24 -9.80 22.06
C GLU A 182 -2.62 -10.96 21.23
N MET A 183 -3.16 -12.18 21.31
CA MET A 183 -2.52 -13.38 20.73
C MET A 183 -2.78 -13.57 19.23
N PHE A 184 -3.73 -12.84 18.64
CA PHE A 184 -4.13 -13.03 17.25
C PHE A 184 -4.20 -11.72 16.49
N LYS A 185 -3.71 -11.74 15.25
CA LYS A 185 -3.85 -10.67 14.26
C LYS A 185 -4.92 -11.05 13.24
N ALA A 186 -5.77 -10.09 12.93
CA ALA A 186 -6.84 -10.23 11.95
C ALA A 186 -6.59 -9.27 10.78
N TYR A 187 -6.71 -9.75 9.54
CA TYR A 187 -6.53 -8.96 8.33
C TYR A 187 -7.81 -9.01 7.49
N PHE A 188 -8.54 -7.90 7.46
CA PHE A 188 -9.83 -7.83 6.75
C PHE A 188 -9.68 -7.26 5.34
N ILE A 189 -10.22 -7.98 4.37
CA ILE A 189 -10.26 -7.60 2.96
C ILE A 189 -11.68 -7.79 2.45
N ASN A 190 -12.22 -6.77 1.81
CA ASN A 190 -13.49 -6.83 1.10
C ASN A 190 -13.22 -7.14 -0.38
N PHE A 191 -13.88 -8.17 -0.89
CA PHE A 191 -13.88 -8.58 -2.29
C PHE A 191 -15.27 -8.41 -2.88
N SER A 192 -15.34 -7.85 -4.09
CA SER A 192 -16.56 -7.86 -4.90
C SER A 192 -16.26 -8.49 -6.25
N PHE A 193 -16.95 -9.55 -6.64
CA PHE A 193 -16.70 -10.28 -7.88
C PHE A 193 -17.97 -10.85 -8.48
N LYS A 194 -17.87 -11.24 -9.76
CA LYS A 194 -18.91 -11.93 -10.51
C LYS A 194 -18.44 -13.33 -10.84
N ILE A 195 -19.30 -14.31 -10.61
CA ILE A 195 -18.98 -15.72 -10.77
C ILE A 195 -20.25 -16.53 -11.03
N GLY A 196 -20.16 -17.62 -11.79
CA GLY A 196 -21.25 -18.58 -11.89
C GLY A 196 -21.58 -19.22 -10.54
N PHE A 197 -22.86 -19.49 -10.25
CA PHE A 197 -23.28 -20.01 -8.94
C PHE A 197 -22.56 -21.33 -8.56
N LYS A 198 -22.42 -22.29 -9.49
CA LYS A 198 -21.70 -23.55 -9.23
C LYS A 198 -20.22 -23.32 -8.92
N ASN A 199 -19.58 -22.42 -9.65
CA ASN A 199 -18.19 -22.03 -9.45
C ASN A 199 -17.99 -21.34 -8.09
N PHE A 200 -18.96 -20.53 -7.66
CA PHE A 200 -18.97 -19.95 -6.32
C PHE A 200 -19.02 -21.01 -5.22
N LEU A 201 -19.86 -22.05 -5.37
CA LEU A 201 -19.92 -23.14 -4.39
C LEU A 201 -18.57 -23.87 -4.30
N ASN A 202 -17.92 -24.16 -5.42
CA ASN A 202 -16.58 -24.77 -5.42
C ASN A 202 -15.54 -23.88 -4.72
N PHE A 203 -15.59 -22.57 -5.00
CA PHE A 203 -14.73 -21.59 -4.33
C PHE A 203 -15.00 -21.54 -2.82
N TRP A 204 -16.27 -21.57 -2.42
CA TRP A 204 -16.69 -21.58 -1.02
C TRP A 204 -16.16 -22.82 -0.28
N ASP A 205 -16.33 -24.01 -0.86
CA ASP A 205 -15.80 -25.26 -0.31
C ASP A 205 -14.26 -25.23 -0.21
N THR A 206 -13.60 -24.63 -1.20
CA THR A 206 -12.14 -24.47 -1.19
C THR A 206 -11.69 -23.54 -0.05
N ILE A 207 -12.41 -22.46 0.23
CA ILE A 207 -12.13 -21.58 1.37
C ILE A 207 -12.30 -22.33 2.69
N LEU A 208 -13.37 -23.11 2.84
CA LEU A 208 -13.66 -23.84 4.08
C LEU A 208 -12.60 -24.90 4.41
N THR A 209 -11.92 -25.43 3.38
CA THR A 209 -10.85 -26.43 3.52
C THR A 209 -9.45 -25.83 3.44
N TYR A 210 -9.34 -24.50 3.34
CA TYR A 210 -8.05 -23.84 3.14
C TYR A 210 -7.16 -24.00 4.39
N PRO A 211 -5.83 -24.23 4.25
CA PRO A 211 -4.95 -24.49 5.39
C PRO A 211 -4.81 -23.32 6.38
N SER A 212 -5.12 -22.10 5.96
CA SER A 212 -5.10 -20.90 6.81
C SER A 212 -6.48 -20.63 7.39
N MET A 213 -6.53 -20.09 8.61
CA MET A 213 -7.79 -19.72 9.25
C MET A 213 -8.39 -18.48 8.58
N ILE A 214 -9.28 -18.71 7.62
CA ILE A 214 -10.03 -17.67 6.92
C ILE A 214 -11.46 -17.65 7.48
N MET A 215 -11.87 -16.49 7.99
CA MET A 215 -13.22 -16.25 8.46
C MET A 215 -13.96 -15.34 7.48
N VAL A 216 -15.19 -15.71 7.12
CA VAL A 216 -16.08 -14.83 6.36
C VAL A 216 -16.90 -14.01 7.36
N LYS A 217 -16.74 -12.68 7.35
CA LYS A 217 -17.46 -11.78 8.27
C LYS A 217 -18.80 -11.33 7.72
N ASP A 218 -18.82 -11.02 6.44
CA ASP A 218 -20.01 -10.56 5.74
C ASP A 218 -20.03 -11.19 4.35
N LEU A 219 -21.22 -11.54 3.88
CA LEU A 219 -21.46 -12.16 2.59
C LEU A 219 -22.81 -11.68 2.06
N LYS A 220 -22.76 -11.01 0.92
CA LYS A 220 -23.93 -10.57 0.19
C LYS A 220 -23.88 -11.10 -1.23
N ILE A 221 -24.90 -11.85 -1.61
CA ILE A 221 -25.05 -12.41 -2.95
C ILE A 221 -26.22 -11.71 -3.63
N LYS A 222 -25.96 -11.15 -4.80
CA LYS A 222 -26.97 -10.56 -5.68
C LYS A 222 -27.07 -11.41 -6.93
N SER A 223 -28.27 -11.90 -7.24
CA SER A 223 -28.56 -12.58 -8.49
C SER A 223 -29.44 -11.68 -9.38
N ASN A 224 -29.20 -11.71 -10.68
CA ASN A 224 -30.10 -11.12 -11.66
C ASN A 224 -31.16 -12.15 -12.07
N PHE A 225 -31.88 -12.68 -11.09
CA PHE A 225 -32.88 -13.73 -11.35
C PHE A 225 -33.99 -13.17 -12.25
N VAL A 226 -34.12 -13.74 -13.45
CA VAL A 226 -35.29 -13.53 -14.30
C VAL A 226 -36.30 -14.63 -13.95
N PRO A 227 -37.49 -14.29 -13.43
CA PRO A 227 -38.49 -15.30 -13.09
C PRO A 227 -38.91 -16.09 -14.34
N GLY A 228 -38.64 -17.40 -14.36
CA GLY A 228 -39.06 -18.31 -15.44
C GLY A 228 -37.99 -19.27 -15.97
N GLU A 229 -36.69 -19.03 -15.71
CA GLU A 229 -35.61 -19.95 -16.08
C GLU A 229 -35.21 -20.83 -14.88
N ASN A 230 -35.51 -22.13 -14.97
CA ASN A 230 -35.45 -23.09 -13.86
C ASN A 230 -34.08 -23.73 -13.59
N THR A 231 -32.96 -23.12 -14.01
CA THR A 231 -31.63 -23.70 -13.75
C THR A 231 -30.65 -22.67 -13.17
N LEU A 232 -30.34 -22.84 -11.88
CA LEU A 232 -29.29 -22.10 -11.17
C LEU A 232 -27.88 -22.32 -11.77
N GLU A 233 -27.69 -23.39 -12.54
CA GLU A 233 -26.38 -23.84 -13.01
C GLU A 233 -25.69 -22.91 -14.03
N GLY A 234 -26.45 -22.03 -14.70
CA GLY A 234 -25.90 -21.06 -15.65
C GLY A 234 -25.88 -19.61 -15.13
N GLN A 235 -26.34 -19.37 -13.91
CA GLN A 235 -26.58 -18.00 -13.44
C GLN A 235 -25.31 -17.34 -12.92
N LEU A 236 -25.01 -16.18 -13.49
CA LEU A 236 -23.97 -15.28 -13.01
C LEU A 236 -24.50 -14.52 -11.78
N ILE A 237 -23.80 -14.64 -10.66
CA ILE A 237 -24.07 -13.91 -9.44
C ILE A 237 -22.99 -12.86 -9.19
N THR A 238 -23.37 -11.79 -8.50
CA THR A 238 -22.39 -10.84 -7.93
C THR A 238 -22.28 -11.13 -6.44
N VAL A 239 -21.07 -11.36 -5.98
CA VAL A 239 -20.74 -11.65 -4.58
C VAL A 239 -19.95 -10.47 -4.03
N GLU A 240 -20.40 -9.94 -2.90
CA GLU A 240 -19.68 -8.98 -2.07
C GLU A 240 -19.37 -9.70 -0.75
N MET A 241 -18.10 -9.89 -0.42
CA MET A 241 -17.69 -10.64 0.76
C MET A 241 -16.55 -9.98 1.52
N GLN A 242 -16.60 -10.02 2.85
CA GLN A 242 -15.50 -9.62 3.71
C GLN A 242 -14.80 -10.86 4.26
N LEU A 243 -13.56 -11.06 3.83
CA LEU A 243 -12.69 -12.12 4.29
C LEU A 243 -11.73 -11.61 5.36
N CYS A 244 -11.50 -12.43 6.38
CA CYS A 244 -10.61 -12.16 7.48
C CYS A 244 -9.60 -13.30 7.61
N LEU A 245 -8.33 -13.03 7.32
CA LEU A 245 -7.25 -13.93 7.67
C LEU A 245 -6.91 -13.75 9.16
N VAL A 246 -6.93 -14.83 9.93
CA VAL A 246 -6.58 -14.83 11.35
C VAL A 246 -5.28 -15.60 11.54
N GLU A 247 -4.32 -14.95 12.21
CA GLU A 247 -2.98 -15.51 12.44
C GLU A 247 -2.60 -15.35 13.90
N TYR A 248 -1.79 -16.30 14.39
CA TYR A 248 -1.16 -16.16 15.69
C TYR A 248 -0.05 -15.10 15.60
N ASP A 249 -0.01 -14.19 16.56
CA ASP A 249 1.11 -13.24 16.66
C ASP A 249 2.25 -13.92 17.41
N GLU A 250 3.29 -14.35 16.67
CA GLU A 250 4.53 -14.91 17.21
C GLU A 250 5.42 -13.85 17.87
#